data_AF-A0AAX6MDV5-F1
#
_entry.id   AF-A0AAX6MDV5-F1
#
_cell.length_a   1.000
_cell.length_b   1.000
_cell.length_c   1.000
_cell.angle_alpha   90.00
_cell.angle_beta   90.00
_cell.angle_gamma   90.00
#
_symmetry.space_group_name_H-M   'P 1'
#
loop_
_entity.id
_entity.type
_entity.pdbx_description
1 polymer ?
#
loop_
_entity_poly.entity_id
_entity_poly.type
_entity_poly.pdbx_seq_one_letter_code
_entity_poly.pdbx_strand_id
1 'polypeptide(L)'
;MSTQHVRGKTTKILVLNPNSSKAMTDGMNIVINSVDLPYSTEIHTYTGPEGAPASINDGKDLDESTRAVLKDLKASYPNGVNYDGIVVACYSVHPLVPAMQQDHAKYPKAVTGIFEASILAALSILAYDEAWGIVTTGKFWEEHLAGGVGNFLGAEPRSPGSNKSKFVGVESTGLNASDFHHGVDPAIVRRKLKEATKRLLSKGRVRCVVMGCAGMAGLEDIIREAASEEKGEDFARSQLHVVDGVRAAIMQLEHTIGYQRLLPGQV
;
A
#
# COMPACT_ATOMS: atom_id res chain seq x y z
N MET A 1 -44.83 -0.19 -20.25
CA MET A 1 -43.55 -0.90 -20.45
C MET A 1 -42.83 -0.88 -19.12
N SER A 2 -42.58 -2.02 -18.48
CA SER A 2 -41.73 -2.09 -17.29
C SER A 2 -40.33 -2.52 -17.73
N THR A 3 -39.34 -1.69 -17.45
CA THR A 3 -37.93 -2.07 -17.61
C THR A 3 -37.50 -2.81 -16.35
N GLN A 4 -36.73 -3.89 -16.53
CA GLN A 4 -36.11 -4.64 -15.44
C GLN A 4 -34.60 -4.55 -15.60
N HIS A 5 -33.92 -4.22 -14.51
CA HIS A 5 -32.47 -4.26 -14.47
C HIS A 5 -32.00 -5.72 -14.47
N VAL A 6 -31.35 -6.15 -15.56
CA VAL A 6 -30.94 -7.55 -15.75
C VAL A 6 -29.57 -7.83 -15.15
N ARG A 7 -28.60 -6.90 -15.27
CA ARG A 7 -27.23 -7.09 -14.79
C ARG A 7 -26.50 -5.77 -14.60
N GLY A 8 -25.57 -5.73 -13.65
CA GLY A 8 -24.65 -4.62 -13.40
C GLY A 8 -24.81 -4.08 -11.99
N LYS A 9 -23.73 -4.02 -11.21
CA LYS A 9 -23.71 -3.37 -9.91
C LYS A 9 -22.45 -2.52 -9.86
N THR A 10 -22.61 -1.24 -9.55
CA THR A 10 -21.46 -0.37 -9.30
C THR A 10 -20.66 -0.90 -8.12
N THR A 11 -19.35 -0.97 -8.26
CA THR A 11 -18.41 -1.33 -7.20
C THR A 11 -17.94 -0.06 -6.50
N LYS A 12 -18.10 0.02 -5.17
CA LYS A 12 -17.62 1.16 -4.38
C LYS A 12 -16.45 0.73 -3.50
N ILE A 13 -15.27 1.30 -3.73
CA ILE A 13 -14.08 1.05 -2.92
C ILE A 13 -13.74 2.30 -2.11
N LEU A 14 -13.54 2.14 -0.80
CA LEU A 14 -13.02 3.19 0.07
C LEU A 14 -11.51 3.07 0.20
N VAL A 15 -10.75 4.07 -0.25
CA VAL A 15 -9.32 4.23 0.02
C VAL A 15 -9.17 5.08 1.27
N LEU A 16 -8.84 4.43 2.36
CA LEU A 16 -8.80 4.98 3.71
C LEU A 16 -7.37 5.40 4.06
N ASN A 17 -7.11 6.70 4.10
CA ASN A 17 -5.91 7.24 4.75
C ASN A 17 -6.16 7.31 6.28
N PRO A 18 -5.41 6.56 7.11
CA PRO A 18 -5.66 6.52 8.54
C PRO A 18 -5.07 7.71 9.31
N ASN A 19 -4.27 8.57 8.69
CA ASN A 19 -3.77 9.80 9.29
C ASN A 19 -4.67 11.01 8.96
N SER A 20 -4.51 12.09 9.71
CA SER A 20 -5.33 13.31 9.56
C SER A 20 -4.86 14.26 8.45
N SER A 21 -3.84 13.89 7.67
CA SER A 21 -3.33 14.73 6.59
C SER A 21 -4.16 14.61 5.33
N LYS A 22 -4.95 15.66 5.05
CA LYS A 22 -5.64 15.80 3.77
C LYS A 22 -4.68 15.86 2.59
N ALA A 23 -3.49 16.45 2.77
CA ALA A 23 -2.48 16.52 1.71
C ALA A 23 -2.00 15.12 1.28
N MET A 24 -1.84 14.19 2.23
CA MET A 24 -1.51 12.79 1.89
C MET A 24 -2.66 12.11 1.14
N THR A 25 -3.90 12.34 1.57
CA THR A 25 -5.09 11.83 0.85
C THR A 25 -5.14 12.36 -0.59
N ASP A 26 -4.91 13.67 -0.77
CA ASP A 26 -4.95 14.31 -2.07
C ASP A 26 -3.79 13.85 -2.96
N GLY A 27 -2.60 13.57 -2.40
CA GLY A 27 -1.47 12.99 -3.11
C GLY A 27 -1.79 11.61 -3.72
N MET A 28 -2.57 10.78 -3.01
CA MET A 28 -3.00 9.48 -3.54
C MET A 28 -3.96 9.59 -4.73
N ASN A 29 -4.66 10.72 -4.91
CA ASN A 29 -5.54 10.91 -6.07
C ASN A 29 -4.77 10.82 -7.39
N ILE A 30 -3.48 11.20 -7.41
CA ILE A 30 -2.62 11.07 -8.59
C ILE A 30 -2.53 9.60 -9.01
N VAL A 31 -2.28 8.71 -8.05
CA VAL A 31 -2.20 7.26 -8.29
C VAL A 31 -3.57 6.70 -8.65
N ILE A 32 -4.62 7.06 -7.90
CA ILE A 32 -5.99 6.60 -8.15
C ILE A 32 -6.43 6.93 -9.58
N ASN A 33 -6.18 8.17 -10.03
CA ASN A 33 -6.53 8.63 -11.39
C ASN A 33 -5.68 7.98 -12.49
N SER A 34 -4.55 7.36 -12.15
CA SER A 34 -3.70 6.64 -13.10
C SER A 34 -4.08 5.17 -13.27
N VAL A 35 -4.97 4.63 -12.43
CA VAL A 35 -5.40 3.23 -12.52
C VAL A 35 -6.48 3.08 -13.58
N ASP A 36 -6.27 2.18 -14.52
CA ASP A 36 -7.30 1.80 -15.48
C ASP A 36 -8.31 0.86 -14.80
N LEU A 37 -9.46 1.43 -14.40
CA LEU A 37 -10.55 0.72 -13.74
C LEU A 37 -11.79 0.68 -14.64
N PRO A 38 -12.65 -0.35 -14.52
CA PRO A 38 -13.95 -0.35 -15.17
C PRO A 38 -14.74 0.92 -14.78
N TYR A 39 -15.47 1.52 -15.74
CA TYR A 39 -16.34 2.68 -15.48
C TYR A 39 -17.40 2.43 -14.39
N SER A 40 -17.69 1.18 -14.07
CA SER A 40 -18.58 0.77 -12.98
C SER A 40 -17.90 0.72 -11.60
N THR A 41 -16.65 1.14 -11.47
CA THR A 41 -15.90 1.15 -10.21
C THR A 41 -15.71 2.59 -9.74
N GLU A 42 -16.29 2.92 -8.60
CA GLU A 42 -16.14 4.19 -7.91
C GLU A 42 -15.08 4.07 -6.80
N ILE A 43 -14.11 4.97 -6.81
CA ILE A 43 -13.14 5.13 -5.72
C ILE A 43 -13.55 6.32 -4.87
N HIS A 44 -13.69 6.10 -3.57
CA HIS A 44 -13.97 7.11 -2.56
C HIS A 44 -12.75 7.21 -1.64
N THR A 45 -12.37 8.42 -1.23
CA THR A 45 -11.25 8.62 -0.31
C THR A 45 -11.74 9.03 1.07
N TYR A 46 -11.02 8.59 2.09
CA TYR A 46 -11.24 8.98 3.48
C TYR A 46 -9.93 9.52 4.07
N THR A 47 -10.03 10.58 4.86
CA THR A 47 -8.93 11.12 5.67
C THR A 47 -9.28 10.91 7.14
N GLY A 48 -8.32 10.46 7.94
CA GLY A 48 -8.49 10.27 9.37
C GLY A 48 -8.99 11.55 10.05
N PRO A 49 -9.74 11.43 11.16
CA PRO A 49 -10.27 12.58 11.89
C PRO A 49 -9.13 13.35 12.57
N GLU A 50 -9.40 14.55 13.06
CA GLU A 50 -8.42 15.38 13.78
C GLU A 50 -7.76 14.66 14.98
N GLY A 51 -8.45 13.70 15.60
CA GLY A 51 -7.90 12.86 16.67
C GLY A 51 -6.90 11.79 16.21
N ALA A 52 -6.68 11.61 14.91
CA ALA A 52 -5.65 10.76 14.35
C ALA A 52 -4.33 11.54 14.20
N PRO A 53 -3.17 10.89 14.30
CA PRO A 53 -1.88 11.55 14.09
C PRO A 53 -1.80 12.15 12.68
N ALA A 54 -1.10 13.28 12.55
CA ALA A 54 -0.91 13.94 11.25
C ALA A 54 -0.03 13.12 10.29
N SER A 55 0.87 12.30 10.84
CA SER A 55 1.71 11.35 10.13
C SER A 55 1.92 10.13 11.02
N ILE A 56 1.97 8.94 10.42
CA ILE A 56 2.23 7.69 11.13
C ILE A 56 3.68 7.31 10.90
N ASN A 57 4.50 7.29 11.96
CA ASN A 57 5.94 7.06 11.89
C ASN A 57 6.42 5.92 12.79
N ASP A 58 5.58 5.45 13.71
CA ASP A 58 5.89 4.34 14.62
C ASP A 58 4.65 3.54 15.06
N GLY A 59 4.85 2.57 15.95
CA GLY A 59 3.78 1.72 16.48
C GLY A 59 2.75 2.47 17.34
N LYS A 60 3.14 3.55 18.03
CA LYS A 60 2.21 4.35 18.83
C LYS A 60 1.24 5.09 17.91
N ASP A 61 1.75 5.65 16.81
CA ASP A 61 0.92 6.31 15.80
C ASP A 61 -0.06 5.32 15.13
N LEU A 62 0.36 4.07 14.90
CA LEU A 62 -0.53 3.01 14.38
C LEU A 62 -1.71 2.75 15.34
N ASP A 63 -1.45 2.69 16.64
CA ASP A 63 -2.47 2.46 17.65
C ASP A 63 -3.41 3.67 17.79
N GLU A 64 -2.86 4.89 17.78
CA GLU A 64 -3.63 6.13 17.86
C GLU A 64 -4.54 6.32 16.65
N SER A 65 -4.01 6.17 15.43
CA SER A 65 -4.78 6.24 14.19
C SER A 65 -5.87 5.17 14.14
N THR A 66 -5.57 3.93 14.54
CA THR A 66 -6.56 2.85 14.57
C THR A 66 -7.73 3.19 15.50
N ARG A 67 -7.46 3.65 16.73
CA ARG A 67 -8.53 4.05 17.67
C ARG A 67 -9.36 5.21 17.13
N ALA A 68 -8.71 6.22 16.57
CA ALA A 68 -9.38 7.43 16.06
C ALA A 68 -10.30 7.10 14.88
N VAL A 69 -9.80 6.35 13.90
CA VAL A 69 -10.56 5.95 12.70
C VAL A 69 -11.74 5.05 13.05
N LEU A 70 -11.54 4.02 13.89
CA LEU A 70 -12.66 3.13 14.27
C LEU A 70 -13.76 3.88 15.03
N LYS A 71 -13.38 4.83 15.90
CA LYS A 71 -14.35 5.68 16.60
C LYS A 71 -15.14 6.55 15.63
N ASP A 72 -14.46 7.18 14.68
CA ASP A 72 -15.07 8.06 13.68
C ASP A 72 -16.00 7.29 12.73
N LEU A 73 -15.54 6.17 12.16
CA LEU A 73 -16.37 5.33 11.29
C LEU A 73 -17.60 4.78 12.02
N LYS A 74 -17.47 4.40 13.30
CA LYS A 74 -18.62 3.97 14.11
C LYS A 74 -19.65 5.09 14.32
N ALA A 75 -19.21 6.33 14.47
CA ALA A 75 -20.09 7.48 14.63
C ALA A 75 -20.75 7.88 13.30
N SER A 76 -19.98 7.91 12.21
CA SER A 76 -20.41 8.31 10.88
C SER A 76 -21.27 7.25 10.17
N TYR A 77 -21.02 5.97 10.48
CA TYR A 77 -21.71 4.82 9.89
C TYR A 77 -22.23 3.88 10.99
N PRO A 78 -23.25 4.29 11.77
CA PRO A 78 -23.74 3.51 12.91
C PRO A 78 -24.25 2.11 12.50
N ASN A 79 -24.71 1.97 11.25
CA ASN A 79 -25.21 0.70 10.69
C ASN A 79 -24.15 -0.08 9.89
N GLY A 80 -22.89 0.35 9.90
CA GLY A 80 -21.84 -0.21 9.07
C GLY A 80 -21.58 0.61 7.81
N VAL A 81 -20.37 0.52 7.30
CA VAL A 81 -19.92 1.28 6.13
C VAL A 81 -20.55 0.72 4.86
N ASN A 82 -20.96 1.61 3.94
CA ASN A 82 -21.65 1.22 2.71
C ASN A 82 -20.69 1.21 1.50
N TYR A 83 -19.66 0.37 1.56
CA TYR A 83 -18.68 0.13 0.49
C TYR A 83 -18.58 -1.37 0.22
N ASP A 84 -18.27 -1.75 -1.03
CA ASP A 84 -18.03 -3.15 -1.38
C ASP A 84 -16.63 -3.61 -0.95
N GLY A 85 -15.68 -2.68 -0.76
CA GLY A 85 -14.37 -2.98 -0.20
C GLY A 85 -13.64 -1.76 0.38
N ILE A 86 -12.64 -2.02 1.22
CA ILE A 86 -11.79 -1.00 1.85
C ILE A 86 -10.30 -1.30 1.60
N VAL A 87 -9.57 -0.28 1.17
CA VAL A 87 -8.10 -0.25 1.13
C VAL A 87 -7.60 0.61 2.30
N VAL A 88 -6.80 0.05 3.20
CA VAL A 88 -6.08 0.84 4.23
C VAL A 88 -4.78 1.36 3.63
N ALA A 89 -4.73 2.66 3.36
CA ALA A 89 -3.66 3.34 2.65
C ALA A 89 -2.55 3.88 3.56
N CYS A 90 -2.03 3.01 4.43
CA CYS A 90 -0.80 3.24 5.18
C CYS A 90 0.11 2.04 4.98
N TYR A 91 1.36 2.28 4.57
CA TYR A 91 2.30 1.20 4.28
C TYR A 91 2.90 0.67 5.59
N SER A 92 2.17 -0.22 6.24
CA SER A 92 2.51 -0.84 7.51
C SER A 92 1.72 -2.12 7.71
N VAL A 93 2.09 -2.92 8.70
CA VAL A 93 1.20 -3.96 9.27
C VAL A 93 0.12 -3.24 10.09
N HIS A 94 -0.84 -2.60 9.42
CA HIS A 94 -1.74 -1.65 10.07
C HIS A 94 -2.88 -2.37 10.83
N PRO A 95 -3.09 -2.12 12.14
CA PRO A 95 -4.09 -2.85 12.94
C PRO A 95 -5.54 -2.70 12.45
N LEU A 96 -5.86 -1.62 11.73
CA LEU A 96 -7.16 -1.45 11.04
C LEU A 96 -7.54 -2.60 10.12
N VAL A 97 -6.58 -3.20 9.39
CA VAL A 97 -6.88 -4.28 8.43
C VAL A 97 -7.52 -5.48 9.15
N PRO A 98 -6.87 -6.12 10.14
CA PRO A 98 -7.50 -7.23 10.87
C PRO A 98 -8.72 -6.79 11.68
N ALA A 99 -8.74 -5.58 12.25
CA ALA A 99 -9.90 -5.09 13.01
C ALA A 99 -11.16 -5.01 12.13
N MET A 100 -11.04 -4.54 10.88
CA MET A 100 -12.14 -4.48 9.93
C MET A 100 -12.51 -5.86 9.37
N GLN A 101 -11.52 -6.71 9.11
CA GLN A 101 -11.75 -8.09 8.65
C GLN A 101 -12.46 -8.96 9.70
N GLN A 102 -12.36 -8.64 10.99
CA GLN A 102 -13.04 -9.38 12.06
C GLN A 102 -14.50 -8.99 12.28
N ASP A 103 -14.94 -7.81 11.82
CA ASP A 103 -16.30 -7.30 12.03
C ASP A 103 -17.03 -7.06 10.69
N HIS A 104 -17.41 -8.15 10.03
CA HIS A 104 -18.17 -8.11 8.78
C HIS A 104 -19.62 -7.61 8.93
N ALA A 105 -20.09 -7.40 10.16
CA ALA A 105 -21.37 -6.72 10.39
C ALA A 105 -21.25 -5.21 10.19
N LYS A 106 -20.03 -4.65 10.32
CA LYS A 106 -19.75 -3.22 10.13
C LYS A 106 -18.93 -2.90 8.89
N TYR A 107 -18.15 -3.85 8.39
CA TYR A 107 -17.21 -3.66 7.27
C TYR A 107 -17.43 -4.69 6.16
N PRO A 108 -17.07 -4.38 4.90
CA PRO A 108 -17.14 -5.36 3.82
C PRO A 108 -16.22 -6.55 4.07
N LYS A 109 -16.49 -7.66 3.38
CA LYS A 109 -15.61 -8.84 3.38
C LYS A 109 -14.29 -8.59 2.67
N ALA A 110 -14.26 -7.67 1.72
CA ALA A 110 -13.05 -7.29 0.98
C ALA A 110 -12.37 -6.10 1.69
N VAL A 111 -11.37 -6.40 2.53
CA VAL A 111 -10.51 -5.39 3.17
C VAL A 111 -9.05 -5.80 3.00
N THR A 112 -8.20 -4.88 2.56
CA THR A 112 -6.75 -5.09 2.43
C THR A 112 -5.97 -3.82 2.78
N GLY A 113 -4.72 -3.96 3.19
CA GLY A 113 -3.79 -2.84 3.30
C GLY A 113 -2.89 -2.75 2.07
N ILE A 114 -2.32 -1.56 1.85
CA ILE A 114 -1.36 -1.37 0.74
C ILE A 114 -0.06 -2.16 0.96
N PHE A 115 0.25 -2.51 2.21
CA PHE A 115 1.36 -3.39 2.56
C PHE A 115 1.14 -4.79 1.99
N GLU A 116 0.06 -5.47 2.38
CA GLU A 116 -0.28 -6.83 1.96
C GLU A 116 -0.42 -6.93 0.45
N ALA A 117 -1.15 -5.98 -0.16
CA ALA A 117 -1.37 -5.97 -1.59
C ALA A 117 -0.07 -5.82 -2.38
N SER A 118 0.85 -4.97 -1.92
CA SER A 118 2.14 -4.78 -2.57
C SER A 118 3.03 -6.02 -2.53
N ILE A 119 2.96 -6.82 -1.45
CA ILE A 119 3.70 -8.10 -1.34
C ILE A 119 3.19 -9.07 -2.41
N LEU A 120 1.86 -9.21 -2.53
CA LEU A 120 1.25 -10.10 -3.53
C LEU A 120 1.59 -9.65 -4.95
N ALA A 121 1.57 -8.34 -5.22
CA ALA A 121 1.96 -7.78 -6.51
C ALA A 121 3.44 -8.04 -6.83
N ALA A 122 4.33 -7.85 -5.86
CA ALA A 122 5.76 -8.13 -6.05
C ALA A 122 6.00 -9.63 -6.32
N LEU A 123 5.28 -10.53 -5.64
CA LEU A 123 5.43 -11.96 -5.87
C LEU A 123 4.87 -12.42 -7.22
N SER A 124 3.82 -11.80 -7.74
CA SER A 124 3.17 -12.21 -8.99
C SER A 124 3.96 -11.82 -10.25
N ILE A 125 4.81 -10.79 -10.18
CA ILE A 125 5.56 -10.27 -11.33
C ILE A 125 6.97 -10.88 -11.47
N LEU A 126 7.54 -11.45 -10.41
CA LEU A 126 8.93 -11.92 -10.42
C LEU A 126 9.10 -13.28 -11.12
N ALA A 127 10.15 -13.40 -11.93
CA ALA A 127 10.64 -14.68 -12.42
C ALA A 127 11.30 -15.51 -11.28
N TYR A 128 11.64 -16.77 -11.57
CA TYR A 128 12.02 -17.78 -10.56
C TYR A 128 13.16 -17.32 -9.63
N ASP A 129 14.27 -16.83 -10.18
CA ASP A 129 15.50 -16.43 -9.48
C ASP A 129 15.53 -14.97 -9.04
N GLU A 130 14.51 -14.20 -9.41
CA GLU A 130 14.38 -12.79 -9.10
C GLU A 130 13.83 -12.54 -7.69
N ALA A 131 14.14 -11.35 -7.19
CA ALA A 131 13.85 -10.92 -5.84
C ALA A 131 13.24 -9.50 -5.80
N TRP A 132 12.64 -9.16 -4.68
CA TRP A 132 12.05 -7.87 -4.38
C TRP A 132 12.46 -7.38 -3.00
N GLY A 133 12.29 -6.08 -2.77
CA GLY A 133 12.37 -5.51 -1.44
C GLY A 133 11.66 -4.16 -1.36
N ILE A 134 11.73 -3.55 -0.19
CA ILE A 134 10.95 -2.35 0.14
C ILE A 134 11.92 -1.19 0.35
N VAL A 135 11.58 -0.02 -0.21
CA VAL A 135 12.22 1.25 0.16
C VAL A 135 11.22 2.09 0.95
N THR A 136 11.55 2.51 2.17
CA THR A 136 10.59 3.15 3.10
C THR A 136 11.15 4.43 3.73
N THR A 137 10.43 5.00 4.70
CA THR A 137 10.68 6.30 5.32
C THR A 137 11.73 6.19 6.42
N GLY A 138 11.30 6.03 7.68
CA GLY A 138 12.14 5.99 8.87
C GLY A 138 12.68 4.60 9.21
N LYS A 139 13.68 4.56 10.11
CA LYS A 139 14.38 3.32 10.50
C LYS A 139 13.50 2.30 11.23
N PHE A 140 12.50 2.77 11.97
CA PHE A 140 11.51 1.92 12.64
C PHE A 140 10.87 0.90 11.69
N TRP A 141 10.60 1.32 10.45
CA TRP A 141 9.92 0.49 9.46
C TRP A 141 10.75 -0.68 8.94
N GLU A 142 12.08 -0.66 9.07
CA GLU A 142 12.91 -1.75 8.56
C GLU A 142 12.59 -3.08 9.25
N GLU A 143 12.57 -3.10 10.58
CA GLU A 143 12.25 -4.29 11.36
C GLU A 143 10.75 -4.61 11.31
N HIS A 144 9.90 -3.59 11.48
CA HIS A 144 8.43 -3.75 11.48
C HIS A 144 7.92 -4.38 10.18
N LEU A 145 8.37 -3.86 9.03
CA LEU A 145 7.93 -4.36 7.73
C LEU A 145 8.60 -5.71 7.41
N ALA A 146 9.87 -5.91 7.74
CA ALA A 146 10.52 -7.20 7.49
C ALA A 146 9.86 -8.35 8.26
N GLY A 147 9.54 -8.14 9.54
CA GLY A 147 8.77 -9.09 10.34
C GLY A 147 7.35 -9.28 9.80
N GLY A 148 6.70 -8.18 9.39
CA GLY A 148 5.38 -8.19 8.77
C GLY A 148 5.31 -9.07 7.51
N VAL A 149 6.33 -9.02 6.64
CA VAL A 149 6.38 -9.85 5.42
C VAL A 149 6.45 -11.34 5.78
N GLY A 150 7.28 -11.71 6.76
CA GLY A 150 7.37 -13.09 7.25
C GLY A 150 6.03 -13.60 7.78
N ASN A 151 5.41 -12.83 8.66
CA ASN A 151 4.11 -13.17 9.25
C ASN A 151 3.00 -13.30 8.19
N PHE A 152 2.92 -12.35 7.25
CA PHE A 152 1.90 -12.36 6.20
C PHE A 152 2.04 -13.56 5.26
N LEU A 153 3.28 -13.96 4.93
CA LEU A 153 3.56 -15.10 4.06
C LEU A 153 3.59 -16.45 4.81
N GLY A 154 3.41 -16.46 6.13
CA GLY A 154 3.56 -17.67 6.95
C GLY A 154 4.97 -18.25 6.90
N ALA A 155 5.98 -17.41 6.65
CA ALA A 155 7.38 -17.81 6.61
C ALA A 155 8.05 -17.41 7.93
N GLU A 156 8.84 -18.33 8.51
CA GLU A 156 9.65 -17.96 9.66
C GLU A 156 10.56 -16.77 9.33
N PRO A 157 10.88 -15.89 10.32
CA PRO A 157 11.88 -14.84 10.18
C PRO A 157 13.24 -15.47 9.82
N ARG A 158 13.48 -15.73 8.54
CA ARG A 158 14.72 -16.33 8.09
C ARG A 158 15.83 -15.31 8.26
N SER A 159 16.97 -15.75 8.77
CA SER A 159 18.19 -14.97 8.76
C SER A 159 18.43 -14.40 7.36
N PRO A 160 18.79 -13.10 7.23
CA PRO A 160 19.18 -12.52 5.96
C PRO A 160 20.28 -13.38 5.31
N GLY A 161 20.12 -13.73 4.03
CA GLY A 161 21.20 -14.38 3.27
C GLY A 161 20.99 -15.83 2.82
N SER A 162 19.81 -16.45 3.02
CA SER A 162 19.50 -17.64 2.22
C SER A 162 19.33 -17.21 0.75
N ASN A 163 20.21 -17.70 -0.14
CA ASN A 163 20.25 -17.35 -1.57
C ASN A 163 18.95 -17.64 -2.35
N LYS A 164 17.91 -18.16 -1.70
CA LYS A 164 16.62 -18.57 -2.28
C LYS A 164 15.44 -17.68 -1.89
N SER A 165 15.59 -16.72 -0.96
CA SER A 165 14.49 -15.81 -0.63
C SER A 165 14.18 -14.86 -1.78
N LYS A 166 12.89 -14.72 -2.11
CA LYS A 166 12.41 -13.65 -3.00
C LYS A 166 12.41 -12.29 -2.31
N PHE A 167 12.25 -12.21 -1.00
CA PHE A 167 12.32 -10.95 -0.26
C PHE A 167 13.76 -10.70 0.24
N VAL A 168 14.37 -9.59 -0.15
CA VAL A 168 15.76 -9.21 0.22
C VAL A 168 15.84 -8.21 1.38
N GLY A 169 14.70 -7.80 1.93
CA GLY A 169 14.61 -6.89 3.07
C GLY A 169 14.12 -5.48 2.72
N VAL A 170 14.33 -4.57 3.67
CA VAL A 170 13.82 -3.20 3.68
C VAL A 170 14.99 -2.23 3.78
N GLU A 171 14.94 -1.11 3.06
CA GLU A 171 15.91 -0.02 3.18
C GLU A 171 15.17 1.30 3.46
N SER A 172 15.53 2.01 4.52
CA SER A 172 14.91 3.30 4.87
C SER A 172 15.67 4.51 4.31
N THR A 173 14.95 5.59 4.03
CA THR A 173 15.55 6.90 3.64
C THR A 173 16.03 7.71 4.85
N GLY A 174 15.55 7.34 6.05
CA GLY A 174 15.75 8.10 7.29
C GLY A 174 14.96 9.40 7.34
N LEU A 175 13.87 9.50 6.57
CA LEU A 175 12.90 10.60 6.59
C LEU A 175 11.61 10.13 7.26
N ASN A 176 10.78 11.04 7.74
CA ASN A 176 9.40 10.75 8.15
C ASN A 176 8.46 10.73 6.95
N ALA A 177 7.25 10.19 7.10
CA ALA A 177 6.29 10.13 5.99
C ALA A 177 5.82 11.53 5.54
N SER A 178 5.66 12.46 6.48
CA SER A 178 5.33 13.86 6.19
C SER A 178 6.37 14.59 5.33
N ASP A 179 7.65 14.20 5.44
CA ASP A 179 8.77 14.88 4.78
C ASP A 179 8.69 14.80 3.25
N PHE A 180 7.95 13.82 2.72
CA PHE A 180 7.72 13.64 1.29
C PHE A 180 6.73 14.65 0.70
N HIS A 181 5.95 15.33 1.54
CA HIS A 181 4.97 16.34 1.12
C HIS A 181 5.28 17.73 1.67
N HIS A 182 5.88 17.83 2.86
CA HIS A 182 6.15 19.09 3.54
C HIS A 182 7.45 19.03 4.35
N GLY A 183 8.16 20.16 4.46
CA GLY A 183 9.19 20.36 5.49
C GLY A 183 10.61 19.92 5.12
N VAL A 184 10.81 19.24 3.99
CA VAL A 184 12.15 18.88 3.47
C VAL A 184 12.26 19.27 2.01
N ASP A 185 13.43 19.79 1.63
CA ASP A 185 13.75 20.13 0.23
C ASP A 185 13.57 18.89 -0.67
N PRO A 186 12.81 18.98 -1.78
CA PRO A 186 12.67 17.89 -2.75
C PRO A 186 14.01 17.29 -3.22
N ALA A 187 15.09 18.08 -3.28
CA ALA A 187 16.42 17.60 -3.60
C ALA A 187 16.98 16.65 -2.53
N ILE A 188 16.69 16.90 -1.25
CA ILE A 188 17.08 16.04 -0.13
C ILE A 188 16.25 14.75 -0.15
N VAL A 189 14.94 14.85 -0.37
CA VAL A 189 14.03 13.69 -0.52
C VAL A 189 14.54 12.79 -1.65
N ARG A 190 14.78 13.38 -2.84
CA ARG A 190 15.32 12.67 -3.99
C ARG A 190 16.64 11.98 -3.67
N ARG A 191 17.61 12.71 -3.08
CA ARG A 191 18.92 12.14 -2.73
C ARG A 191 18.80 10.94 -1.79
N LYS A 192 18.04 11.06 -0.71
CA LYS A 192 17.88 9.98 0.29
C LYS A 192 17.11 8.78 -0.28
N LEU A 193 16.10 9.02 -1.11
CA LEU A 193 15.37 7.96 -1.80
C LEU A 193 16.26 7.20 -2.77
N LYS A 194 17.13 7.90 -3.52
CA LYS A 194 18.15 7.26 -4.35
C LYS A 194 19.10 6.42 -3.51
N GLU A 195 19.68 6.98 -2.45
CA GLU A 195 20.61 6.26 -1.57
C GLU A 195 20.01 4.95 -1.03
N ALA A 196 18.76 4.98 -0.54
CA ALA A 196 18.08 3.78 -0.07
C ALA A 196 17.81 2.75 -1.18
N THR A 197 17.40 3.23 -2.36
CA THR A 197 17.18 2.38 -3.53
C THR A 197 18.47 1.69 -3.98
N LYS A 198 19.60 2.41 -4.03
CA LYS A 198 20.90 1.87 -4.40
C LYS A 198 21.37 0.78 -3.45
N ARG A 199 21.22 0.99 -2.13
CA ARG A 199 21.50 -0.06 -1.13
C ARG A 199 20.65 -1.29 -1.35
N LEU A 200 19.37 -1.14 -1.68
CA LEU A 200 18.50 -2.27 -1.96
C LEU A 200 18.95 -3.04 -3.22
N LEU A 201 19.25 -2.32 -4.30
CA LEU A 201 19.69 -2.89 -5.59
C LEU A 201 21.05 -3.60 -5.50
N SER A 202 21.91 -3.19 -4.56
CA SER A 202 23.21 -3.84 -4.30
C SER A 202 23.09 -5.33 -3.92
N LYS A 203 21.90 -5.78 -3.50
CA LYS A 203 21.56 -7.19 -3.19
C LYS A 203 21.43 -8.09 -4.44
N GLY A 204 21.77 -7.57 -5.63
CA GLY A 204 22.00 -8.31 -6.88
C GLY A 204 20.74 -8.75 -7.63
N ARG A 205 19.89 -9.57 -7.00
CA ARG A 205 18.73 -10.24 -7.63
C ARG A 205 17.45 -9.40 -7.66
N VAL A 206 17.51 -8.15 -7.18
CA VAL A 206 16.34 -7.27 -7.11
C VAL A 206 15.87 -6.91 -8.51
N ARG A 207 14.60 -7.22 -8.80
CA ARG A 207 13.86 -6.87 -10.02
C ARG A 207 12.51 -6.22 -9.72
N CYS A 208 12.14 -6.13 -8.45
CA CYS A 208 11.00 -5.34 -8.01
C CYS A 208 11.37 -4.51 -6.76
N VAL A 209 11.12 -3.20 -6.83
CA VAL A 209 11.17 -2.30 -5.67
C VAL A 209 9.74 -1.91 -5.32
N VAL A 210 9.36 -2.16 -4.07
CA VAL A 210 8.07 -1.72 -3.53
C VAL A 210 8.26 -0.40 -2.79
N MET A 211 7.41 0.59 -3.09
CA MET A 211 7.39 1.87 -2.41
C MET A 211 6.69 1.75 -1.05
N GLY A 212 7.46 1.91 0.01
CA GLY A 212 7.09 1.62 1.39
C GLY A 212 6.39 2.76 2.12
N CYS A 213 5.66 3.63 1.41
CA CYS A 213 4.87 4.73 1.98
C CYS A 213 3.83 5.20 0.95
N ALA A 214 2.60 5.49 1.41
CA ALA A 214 1.57 6.07 0.54
C ALA A 214 1.98 7.45 -0.02
N GLY A 215 2.80 8.20 0.73
CA GLY A 215 3.33 9.49 0.28
C GLY A 215 4.44 9.41 -0.78
N MET A 216 4.88 8.21 -1.16
CA MET A 216 5.80 8.01 -2.28
C MET A 216 5.10 7.89 -3.64
N ALA A 217 3.77 8.02 -3.66
CA ALA A 217 2.97 8.12 -4.87
C ALA A 217 3.58 9.13 -5.87
N GLY A 218 3.90 8.66 -7.09
CA GLY A 218 4.49 9.50 -8.14
C GLY A 218 6.01 9.65 -8.08
N LEU A 219 6.70 8.98 -7.16
CA LEU A 219 8.17 9.02 -7.03
C LEU A 219 8.89 7.85 -7.72
N GLU A 220 8.17 7.06 -8.54
CA GLU A 220 8.72 5.90 -9.25
C GLU A 220 9.91 6.28 -10.13
N ASP A 221 9.89 7.45 -10.76
CA ASP A 221 10.98 7.91 -11.61
C ASP A 221 12.27 8.14 -10.81
N ILE A 222 12.21 8.55 -9.54
CA ILE A 222 13.41 8.68 -8.70
C ILE A 222 14.06 7.32 -8.46
N ILE A 223 13.25 6.28 -8.25
CA ILE A 223 13.71 4.90 -8.09
C ILE A 223 14.33 4.40 -9.41
N ARG A 224 13.72 4.71 -10.55
CA ARG A 224 14.26 4.35 -11.87
C ARG A 224 15.56 5.07 -12.19
N GLU A 225 15.67 6.35 -11.89
CA GLU A 225 16.92 7.09 -12.02
C GLU A 225 18.03 6.49 -11.15
N ALA A 226 17.73 6.14 -9.89
CA ALA A 226 18.69 5.46 -9.02
C ALA A 226 19.15 4.12 -9.62
N ALA A 227 18.22 3.36 -10.19
CA ALA A 227 18.51 2.10 -10.86
C ALA A 227 19.35 2.29 -12.13
N SER A 228 19.09 3.34 -12.89
CA SER A 228 19.85 3.68 -14.11
C SER A 228 21.30 4.02 -13.77
N GLU A 229 21.51 4.80 -12.70
CA GLU A 229 22.85 5.13 -12.19
C GLU A 229 23.64 3.90 -11.72
N GLU A 230 22.98 2.89 -11.13
CA GLU A 230 23.68 1.71 -10.58
C GLU A 230 23.84 0.55 -11.56
N LYS A 231 22.87 0.35 -12.46
CA LYS A 231 22.77 -0.86 -13.29
C LYS A 231 22.50 -0.57 -14.77
N GLY A 232 22.40 0.69 -15.16
CA GLY A 232 22.15 1.14 -16.53
C GLY A 232 20.67 1.32 -16.88
N GLU A 233 20.41 2.11 -17.92
CA GLU A 233 19.05 2.52 -18.33
C GLU A 233 18.18 1.33 -18.74
N ASP A 234 18.73 0.34 -19.44
CA ASP A 234 17.97 -0.85 -19.85
C ASP A 234 17.45 -1.63 -18.64
N PHE A 235 18.30 -1.80 -17.61
CA PHE A 235 17.86 -2.42 -16.37
C PHE A 235 16.71 -1.59 -15.73
N ALA A 236 16.89 -0.28 -15.64
CA ALA A 236 15.96 0.61 -14.96
C ALA A 236 14.58 0.70 -15.62
N ARG A 237 14.50 0.57 -16.95
CA ARG A 237 13.26 0.73 -17.73
C ARG A 237 12.63 -0.59 -18.15
N SER A 238 13.45 -1.57 -18.53
CA SER A 238 12.98 -2.83 -19.12
C SER A 238 12.90 -3.99 -18.12
N GLN A 239 13.74 -3.98 -17.07
CA GLN A 239 13.89 -5.13 -16.16
C GLN A 239 13.41 -4.85 -14.73
N LEU A 240 13.39 -3.57 -14.31
CA LEU A 240 12.98 -3.19 -12.97
C LEU A 240 11.50 -2.84 -12.91
N HIS A 241 10.78 -3.55 -12.05
CA HIS A 241 9.44 -3.19 -11.62
C HIS A 241 9.49 -2.26 -10.41
N VAL A 242 8.63 -1.24 -10.42
CA VAL A 242 8.40 -0.35 -9.28
C VAL A 242 6.92 -0.46 -8.93
N VAL A 243 6.63 -0.93 -7.71
CA VAL A 243 5.28 -1.21 -7.24
C VAL A 243 4.83 -0.12 -6.28
N ASP A 244 3.73 0.55 -6.64
CA ASP A 244 2.95 1.40 -5.76
C ASP A 244 1.88 0.56 -5.04
N GLY A 245 1.88 0.62 -3.71
CA GLY A 245 0.95 -0.18 -2.89
C GLY A 245 -0.52 0.26 -3.02
N VAL A 246 -0.80 1.54 -3.26
CA VAL A 246 -2.16 2.05 -3.48
C VAL A 246 -2.72 1.51 -4.78
N ARG A 247 -1.94 1.59 -5.87
CA ARG A 247 -2.32 1.00 -7.17
C ARG A 247 -2.55 -0.50 -7.05
N ALA A 248 -1.60 -1.22 -6.43
CA ALA A 248 -1.71 -2.66 -6.24
C ALA A 248 -2.96 -3.06 -5.46
N ALA A 249 -3.26 -2.35 -4.36
CA ALA A 249 -4.41 -2.63 -3.51
C ALA A 249 -5.74 -2.40 -4.22
N ILE A 250 -5.89 -1.27 -4.94
CA ILE A 250 -7.14 -0.96 -5.64
C ILE A 250 -7.45 -2.02 -6.70
N MET A 251 -6.46 -2.38 -7.54
CA MET A 251 -6.65 -3.37 -8.60
C MET A 251 -6.95 -4.77 -8.04
N GLN A 252 -6.24 -5.19 -6.99
CA GLN A 252 -6.49 -6.49 -6.35
C GLN A 252 -7.84 -6.54 -5.64
N LEU A 253 -8.25 -5.45 -5.01
CA LEU A 253 -9.50 -5.40 -4.26
C LEU A 253 -10.72 -5.39 -5.20
N GLU A 254 -10.65 -4.68 -6.33
CA GLU A 254 -11.66 -4.74 -7.39
C GLU A 254 -11.89 -6.20 -7.82
N HIS A 255 -10.81 -6.91 -8.10
CA HIS A 255 -10.85 -8.32 -8.48
C HIS A 255 -11.43 -9.20 -7.37
N THR A 256 -11.01 -8.97 -6.14
CA THR A 256 -11.49 -9.70 -4.95
C THR A 256 -13.00 -9.52 -4.75
N ILE A 257 -13.52 -8.31 -4.90
CA ILE A 257 -14.96 -8.02 -4.83
C ILE A 257 -15.71 -8.78 -5.93
N GLY A 258 -15.16 -8.82 -7.14
CA GLY A 258 -15.70 -9.62 -8.24
C GLY A 258 -15.86 -11.09 -7.86
N TYR A 259 -14.82 -11.69 -7.28
CA TYR A 259 -14.86 -13.08 -6.80
C TYR A 259 -15.86 -13.29 -5.66
N GLN A 260 -15.92 -12.38 -4.69
CA GLN A 260 -16.84 -12.50 -3.55
C GLN A 260 -18.30 -12.51 -3.98
N ARG A 261 -18.66 -11.76 -5.03
CA ARG A 261 -20.02 -11.74 -5.61
C ARG A 261 -20.42 -13.06 -6.28
N LEU A 262 -19.47 -13.94 -6.60
CA LEU A 262 -19.74 -15.28 -7.13
C LEU A 262 -20.06 -16.29 -6.01
N LEU A 263 -19.81 -15.94 -4.73
CA LEU A 263 -20.08 -16.83 -3.62
C LEU A 263 -21.60 -16.94 -3.36
N PRO A 264 -22.11 -18.15 -3.04
CA PRO A 264 -23.53 -18.34 -2.75
C PRO A 264 -24.02 -17.45 -1.58
N GLY A 265 -25.25 -16.92 -1.69
CA GLY A 265 -25.92 -16.19 -0.61
C GLY A 265 -25.52 -14.73 -0.41
N GLN A 266 -24.95 -14.07 -1.44
CA GLN A 266 -24.48 -12.67 -1.40
C GLN A 266 -25.31 -11.69 -2.25
N VAL A 267 -26.50 -12.07 -2.73
CA VAL A 267 -27.43 -11.21 -3.51
C VAL A 267 -28.60 -10.77 -2.66
#